data_AF-A0A522DD01-F1
#
_entry.id   AF-A0A522DD01-F1
#
_cell.length_a   1.000
_cell.length_b   1.000
_cell.length_c   1.000
_cell.angle_alpha   90.00
_cell.angle_beta   90.00
_cell.angle_gamma   90.00
#
_symmetry.space_group_name_H-M   'P 1'
#
loop_
_entity.id
_entity.type
_entity.pdbx_description
1 polymer ?
#
loop_
_entity_poly.entity_id
_entity_poly.type
_entity_poly.pdbx_seq_one_letter_code
_entity_poly.pdbx_strand_id
1 'polypeptide(L)'
;MRHMKVNSGKQLREEREKIGLSQAKLAEISNIPQHLLSAYELGKEELSEGYLKRLLSAIQDNDRLEEVLTRKKRYKNHTYKEVEHNQTRVNKHALTKENEEYTKLINSLRTNTVKKHKAISLFSGCGGLSLGFSWAGFDIKGFVEIDDGLREVYTDNFPTASLIGTDITKISQEQILTIKKKVGDLDVIIGGPPCQGFSLSGKRDVNDPRNSL
;
A
#
# COMPACT_ATOMS: atom_id res chain seq x y z
N MET A 1 -32.94 17.20 14.50
CA MET A 1 -32.47 16.07 15.33
C MET A 1 -32.14 14.90 14.41
N ARG A 2 -30.88 14.48 14.35
CA ARG A 2 -30.48 13.25 13.65
C ARG A 2 -30.47 12.12 14.68
N HIS A 3 -31.41 11.19 14.59
CA HIS A 3 -31.38 9.99 15.44
C HIS A 3 -30.86 8.82 14.62
N MET A 4 -29.62 8.41 14.86
CA MET A 4 -29.08 7.16 14.33
C MET A 4 -29.78 5.99 15.04
N LYS A 5 -30.52 5.17 14.28
CA LYS A 5 -31.08 3.90 14.76
C LYS A 5 -30.13 2.78 14.35
N VAL A 6 -29.49 2.13 15.32
CA VAL A 6 -28.51 1.07 15.08
C VAL A 6 -29.02 -0.24 15.67
N ASN A 7 -29.54 -1.14 14.81
CA ASN A 7 -29.98 -2.47 15.21
C ASN A 7 -29.02 -3.58 14.74
N SER A 8 -28.00 -3.25 13.94
CA SER A 8 -26.95 -4.18 13.51
C SER A 8 -25.67 -3.43 13.13
N GLY A 9 -24.54 -4.15 13.08
CA GLY A 9 -23.27 -3.57 12.64
C GLY A 9 -23.31 -3.02 11.21
N LYS A 10 -24.04 -3.67 10.30
CA LYS A 10 -24.20 -3.17 8.92
C LYS A 10 -24.93 -1.81 8.89
N GLN A 11 -26.00 -1.67 9.67
CA GLN A 11 -26.72 -0.40 9.79
C GLN A 11 -25.87 0.70 10.45
N LEU A 12 -25.07 0.34 11.47
CA LEU A 12 -24.12 1.25 12.09
C LEU A 12 -23.18 1.86 11.03
N ARG A 13 -22.62 1.00 10.17
CA ARG A 13 -21.70 1.43 9.10
C ARG A 13 -22.37 2.39 8.12
N GLU A 14 -23.57 2.04 7.64
CA GLU A 14 -24.32 2.84 6.68
C GLU A 14 -24.64 4.24 7.26
N GLU A 15 -25.17 4.30 8.47
CA GLU A 15 -25.50 5.57 9.13
C GLU A 15 -24.26 6.40 9.45
N ARG A 16 -23.19 5.75 9.92
CA ARG A 16 -21.90 6.39 10.19
C ARG A 16 -21.30 7.03 8.93
N GLU A 17 -21.34 6.32 7.80
CA GLU A 17 -20.81 6.81 6.52
C GLU A 17 -21.66 7.98 5.97
N LYS A 18 -23.00 7.92 6.11
CA LYS A 18 -23.90 9.03 5.71
C LYS A 18 -23.58 10.35 6.43
N ILE A 19 -23.20 10.29 7.70
CA ILE A 19 -22.85 11.49 8.48
C ILE A 19 -21.37 11.87 8.38
N GLY A 20 -20.57 11.13 7.61
CA GLY A 20 -19.13 11.39 7.45
C GLY A 20 -18.29 11.08 8.70
N LEU A 21 -18.82 10.26 9.62
CA LEU A 21 -18.10 9.85 10.83
C LEU A 21 -17.11 8.72 10.46
N SER A 22 -15.84 8.86 10.81
CA SER A 22 -14.88 7.76 10.59
C SER A 22 -14.95 6.74 11.72
N GLN A 23 -14.55 5.49 11.46
CA GLN A 23 -14.44 4.47 12.51
C GLN A 23 -13.50 4.91 13.65
N ALA A 24 -12.41 5.63 13.33
CA ALA A 24 -11.49 6.17 14.33
C ALA A 24 -12.15 7.23 15.23
N LYS A 25 -12.98 8.11 14.65
CA LYS A 25 -13.76 9.10 15.41
C LYS A 25 -14.83 8.42 16.26
N LEU A 26 -15.50 7.40 15.73
CA LEU A 26 -16.46 6.59 16.49
C LEU A 26 -15.79 5.86 17.66
N ALA A 27 -14.58 5.32 17.45
CA ALA A 27 -13.77 4.70 18.48
C ALA A 27 -13.39 5.70 19.59
N GLU A 28 -13.06 6.94 19.25
CA GLU A 28 -12.75 8.01 20.21
C GLU A 28 -13.96 8.35 21.09
N ILE A 29 -15.16 8.53 20.51
CA ILE A 29 -16.35 8.91 21.28
C ILE A 29 -16.96 7.76 22.09
N SER A 30 -16.96 6.55 21.53
CA SER A 30 -17.47 5.35 22.23
C SER A 30 -16.44 4.76 23.19
N ASN A 31 -15.16 5.11 23.01
CA ASN A 31 -13.99 4.52 23.66
C ASN A 31 -13.91 2.98 23.44
N ILE A 32 -14.44 2.51 22.30
CA ILE A 32 -14.37 1.11 21.86
C ILE A 32 -13.18 0.98 20.91
N PRO A 33 -12.32 -0.04 21.05
CA PRO A 33 -11.23 -0.28 20.10
C PRO A 33 -11.72 -0.33 18.65
N GLN A 34 -11.03 0.40 17.75
CA GLN A 34 -11.45 0.54 16.36
C GLN A 34 -11.60 -0.81 15.62
N HIS A 35 -10.75 -1.79 15.93
CA HIS A 35 -10.81 -3.10 15.30
C HIS A 35 -12.08 -3.87 15.66
N LEU A 36 -12.60 -3.74 16.89
CA LEU A 36 -13.87 -4.35 17.32
C LEU A 36 -15.07 -3.70 16.62
N LEU A 37 -15.06 -2.36 16.50
CA LEU A 37 -16.07 -1.65 15.71
C LEU A 37 -16.07 -2.11 14.24
N SER A 38 -14.89 -2.31 13.66
CA SER A 38 -14.74 -2.82 12.29
C SER A 38 -15.24 -4.25 12.14
N ALA A 39 -14.93 -5.13 13.10
CA ALA A 39 -15.42 -6.50 13.11
C ALA A 39 -16.97 -6.55 13.21
N TYR A 40 -17.55 -5.73 14.09
CA TYR A 40 -18.99 -5.58 14.23
C TYR A 40 -19.65 -5.03 12.97
N GLU A 41 -19.12 -3.95 12.40
CA GLU A 41 -19.64 -3.35 11.16
C GLU A 41 -19.61 -4.30 9.95
N LEU A 42 -18.65 -5.24 9.94
CA LEU A 42 -18.53 -6.27 8.91
C LEU A 42 -19.33 -7.54 9.20
N GLY A 43 -20.05 -7.60 10.33
CA GLY A 43 -20.81 -8.78 10.76
C GLY A 43 -19.95 -9.98 11.13
N LYS A 44 -18.69 -9.74 11.55
CA LYS A 44 -17.73 -10.80 11.90
C LYS A 44 -17.77 -11.18 13.38
N GLU A 45 -18.05 -10.22 14.25
CA GLU A 45 -18.13 -10.41 15.70
C GLU A 45 -19.24 -9.53 16.27
N GLU A 46 -19.92 -10.03 17.31
CA GLU A 46 -20.88 -9.26 18.08
C GLU A 46 -20.18 -8.46 19.19
N LEU A 47 -20.66 -7.25 19.48
CA LEU A 47 -20.16 -6.46 20.60
C LEU A 47 -20.76 -6.97 21.91
N SER A 48 -19.96 -6.99 22.97
CA SER A 48 -20.47 -7.25 24.33
C SER A 48 -21.51 -6.20 24.74
N GLU A 49 -22.43 -6.57 25.63
CA GLU A 49 -23.47 -5.65 26.12
C GLU A 49 -22.89 -4.33 26.67
N GLY A 50 -21.75 -4.40 27.34
CA GLY A 50 -21.05 -3.22 27.85
C GLY A 50 -20.58 -2.28 26.73
N TYR A 51 -20.09 -2.84 25.63
CA TYR A 51 -19.72 -2.05 24.45
C TYR A 51 -20.93 -1.53 23.69
N LEU A 52 -22.01 -2.32 23.56
CA LEU A 52 -23.25 -1.86 22.94
C LEU A 52 -23.85 -0.66 23.68
N LYS A 53 -23.90 -0.68 25.01
CA LYS A 53 -24.38 0.46 25.82
C LYS A 53 -23.55 1.72 25.57
N ARG A 54 -22.22 1.58 25.52
CA ARG A 54 -21.30 2.69 25.28
C ARG A 54 -21.40 3.24 23.85
N LEU A 55 -21.57 2.36 22.87
CA LEU A 55 -21.80 2.72 21.48
C LEU A 55 -23.11 3.53 21.35
N LEU A 56 -24.21 3.02 21.91
CA LEU A 56 -25.51 3.69 21.87
C LEU A 56 -25.45 5.05 22.58
N SER A 57 -24.84 5.12 23.76
CA SER A 57 -24.63 6.38 24.48
C SER A 57 -23.84 7.40 23.66
N ALA A 58 -22.75 6.98 23.01
CA ALA A 58 -21.93 7.86 22.20
C ALA A 58 -22.62 8.34 20.91
N ILE A 59 -23.55 7.55 20.38
CA ILE A 59 -24.33 7.89 19.18
C ILE A 59 -25.52 8.80 19.51
N GLN A 60 -26.04 8.73 20.74
CA GLN A 60 -27.14 9.59 21.20
C GLN A 60 -26.69 10.98 21.64
N ASP A 61 -25.40 11.13 21.96
CA ASP A 61 -24.77 12.40 22.34
C ASP A 61 -24.48 13.26 21.10
N ASN A 62 -25.49 14.02 20.67
CA ASN A 62 -25.41 14.88 19.48
C ASN A 62 -24.34 15.97 19.60
N ASP A 63 -24.14 16.53 20.77
CA ASP A 63 -23.17 17.63 20.97
C ASP A 63 -21.74 17.12 20.78
N ARG A 64 -21.44 15.96 21.34
CA ARG A 64 -20.13 15.30 21.17
C ARG A 64 -19.90 14.80 19.75
N LEU A 65 -20.96 14.34 19.06
CA LEU A 65 -20.88 13.97 17.65
C LEU A 65 -20.53 15.17 16.77
N GLU A 66 -21.21 16.30 16.96
CA GLU A 66 -20.94 17.52 16.18
C GLU A 66 -19.54 18.08 16.46
N GLU A 67 -19.06 18.05 17.71
CA GLU A 67 -17.69 18.44 18.06
C GLU A 67 -16.65 17.60 17.29
N VAL A 68 -16.83 16.28 17.26
CA VAL A 68 -15.88 15.38 16.60
C VAL A 68 -15.97 15.45 15.08
N LEU A 69 -17.17 15.66 14.52
CA LEU A 69 -17.36 15.84 13.08
C LEU A 69 -16.68 17.13 12.57
N THR A 70 -16.83 18.24 13.30
CA THR A 70 -16.26 19.56 12.95
C THR A 70 -14.73 19.65 13.15
N ARG A 71 -14.14 18.74 13.93
CA ARG A 71 -12.68 18.65 14.13
C ARG A 71 -11.95 18.44 12.79
N LYS A 72 -11.28 19.49 12.31
CA LYS A 72 -10.43 19.44 11.11
C LYS A 72 -9.31 18.41 11.31
N LYS A 73 -9.05 17.60 10.28
CA LYS A 73 -7.86 16.75 10.25
C LYS A 73 -6.62 17.63 10.40
N ARG A 74 -5.83 17.38 11.44
CA ARG A 74 -4.53 18.04 11.61
C ARG A 74 -3.57 17.41 10.61
N TYR A 75 -3.40 18.06 9.46
CA TYR A 75 -2.30 17.76 8.57
C TYR A 75 -1.05 18.41 9.16
N LYS A 76 -0.05 17.60 9.49
CA LYS A 76 1.29 18.14 9.69
C LYS A 76 1.91 18.22 8.31
N ASN A 77 1.98 19.43 7.75
CA ASN A 77 2.81 19.66 6.57
C ASN A 77 4.25 19.37 6.99
N HIS A 78 4.74 18.18 6.64
CA HIS A 78 6.13 17.83 6.89
C HIS A 78 6.94 18.47 5.79
N THR A 79 7.50 19.64 6.06
CA THR A 79 8.55 20.19 5.20
C THR A 79 9.75 19.29 5.39
N TYR A 80 10.05 18.47 4.37
CA TYR A 80 11.30 17.74 4.31
C TYR A 80 12.43 18.77 4.35
N LYS A 81 13.11 18.87 5.49
CA LYS A 81 14.43 19.49 5.51
C LYS A 81 15.38 18.45 4.95
N GLU A 82 16.28 18.85 4.06
CA GLU A 82 17.45 18.03 3.75
C GLU A 82 18.11 17.70 5.09
N VAL A 83 18.02 16.42 5.47
CA VAL A 83 18.77 15.92 6.60
C VAL A 83 20.16 15.70 6.02
N GLU A 84 21.14 16.47 6.47
CA GLU A 84 22.54 16.16 6.18
C GLU A 84 22.74 14.67 6.43
N HIS A 85 23.25 13.96 5.42
CA HIS A 85 23.48 12.53 5.52
C HIS A 85 24.51 12.30 6.63
N ASN A 86 24.03 12.03 7.84
CA ASN A 86 24.90 11.79 8.96
C ASN A 86 25.54 10.41 8.76
N GLN A 87 26.76 10.40 8.22
CA GLN A 87 27.53 9.18 7.93
C GLN A 87 27.76 8.31 9.19
N THR A 88 27.51 8.87 10.38
CA THR A 88 27.66 8.17 11.67
C THR A 88 26.44 7.35 12.10
N ARG A 89 25.44 7.10 11.22
CA ARG A 89 24.35 6.17 11.54
C ARG A 89 24.88 4.74 11.59
N VAL A 90 25.54 4.40 12.69
CA VAL A 90 26.07 3.06 12.94
C VAL A 90 24.89 2.15 13.25
N ASN A 91 24.71 1.09 12.46
CA ASN A 91 23.75 0.04 12.79
C ASN A 91 24.08 -0.48 14.19
N LYS A 92 23.20 -0.22 15.18
CA LYS A 92 23.36 -0.69 16.57
C LYS A 92 23.08 -2.19 16.72
N HIS A 93 22.64 -2.85 15.66
CA HIS A 93 22.38 -4.28 15.66
C HIS A 93 23.71 -5.02 15.50
N ALA A 94 24.01 -5.92 16.44
CA ALA A 94 25.12 -6.86 16.29
C ALA A 94 24.86 -7.75 15.07
N LEU A 95 25.90 -8.01 14.27
CA LEU A 95 25.83 -8.98 13.19
C LEU A 95 25.59 -10.37 13.81
N THR A 96 24.53 -11.07 13.40
CA THR A 96 24.38 -12.50 13.69
C THR A 96 25.28 -13.30 12.75
N LYS A 97 25.56 -14.58 13.05
CA LYS A 97 26.35 -15.43 12.15
C LYS A 97 25.70 -15.57 10.77
N GLU A 98 24.36 -15.62 10.69
CA GLU A 98 23.66 -15.65 9.40
C GLU A 98 23.87 -14.37 8.57
N ASN A 99 24.14 -13.23 9.21
CA ASN A 99 24.37 -11.97 8.50
C ASN A 99 25.65 -12.03 7.66
N GLU A 100 26.67 -12.78 8.06
CA GLU A 100 27.90 -12.88 7.27
C GLU A 100 27.67 -13.64 5.96
N GLU A 101 26.99 -14.78 6.02
CA GLU A 101 26.66 -15.59 4.84
C GLU A 101 25.73 -14.81 3.89
N TYR A 102 24.68 -14.21 4.44
CA TYR A 102 23.77 -13.36 3.67
C TYR A 102 24.49 -12.19 3.00
N THR A 103 25.39 -11.52 3.72
CA THR A 103 26.16 -10.38 3.19
C THR A 103 27.10 -10.83 2.08
N LYS A 104 27.80 -11.96 2.24
CA LYS A 104 28.64 -12.55 1.19
C LYS A 104 27.82 -12.88 -0.06
N LEU A 105 26.65 -13.49 0.12
CA LEU A 105 25.73 -13.81 -0.97
C LEU A 105 25.28 -12.55 -1.70
N ILE A 106 24.75 -11.55 -1.00
CA ILE A 106 24.28 -10.29 -1.60
C ILE A 106 25.42 -9.58 -2.34
N ASN A 107 26.62 -9.54 -1.77
CA ASN A 107 27.78 -8.95 -2.45
C ASN A 107 28.13 -9.70 -3.74
N SER A 108 28.08 -11.04 -3.73
CA SER A 108 28.31 -11.83 -4.95
C SER A 108 27.25 -11.63 -6.02
N LEU A 109 25.99 -11.45 -5.63
CA LEU A 109 24.89 -11.19 -6.58
C LEU A 109 24.96 -9.77 -7.14
N ARG A 110 25.38 -8.79 -6.34
CA ARG A 110 25.59 -7.40 -6.79
C ARG A 110 26.65 -7.27 -7.87
N THR A 111 27.72 -8.06 -7.78
CA THR A 111 28.82 -8.04 -8.77
C THR A 111 28.54 -8.94 -9.97
N ASN A 112 27.39 -9.61 -10.01
CA ASN A 112 27.02 -10.45 -11.14
C ASN A 112 26.72 -9.60 -12.38
N THR A 113 27.64 -9.64 -13.34
CA THR A 113 27.51 -8.94 -14.63
C THR A 113 26.85 -9.79 -15.71
N VAL A 114 26.68 -11.10 -15.47
CA VAL A 114 26.15 -12.02 -16.48
C VAL A 114 24.63 -11.93 -16.49
N LYS A 115 24.10 -11.40 -17.59
CA LYS A 115 22.67 -11.28 -17.84
C LYS A 115 22.20 -12.42 -18.74
N LYS A 116 21.52 -13.43 -18.18
CA LYS A 116 21.11 -14.64 -18.91
C LYS A 116 19.65 -14.62 -19.36
N HIS A 117 18.79 -14.04 -18.54
CA HIS A 117 17.34 -14.03 -18.76
C HIS A 117 16.84 -12.60 -18.84
N LYS A 118 15.82 -12.36 -19.65
CA LYS A 118 15.18 -11.05 -19.83
C LYS A 118 13.87 -11.00 -19.05
N ALA A 119 13.64 -9.90 -18.36
CA ALA A 119 12.42 -9.68 -17.62
C ALA A 119 11.80 -8.31 -17.90
N ILE A 120 10.50 -8.20 -17.67
CA ILE A 120 9.79 -6.92 -17.54
C ILE A 120 9.15 -6.80 -16.17
N SER A 121 9.08 -5.58 -15.65
CA SER A 121 8.50 -5.27 -14.35
C SER A 121 7.15 -4.58 -14.50
N LEU A 122 6.13 -5.06 -13.81
CA LEU A 122 4.80 -4.48 -13.74
C LEU A 122 4.55 -3.95 -12.31
N PHE A 123 3.84 -2.84 -12.16
CA PHE A 123 3.65 -2.19 -10.85
C PHE A 123 5.00 -1.95 -10.16
N SER A 124 5.92 -1.34 -10.91
CA SER A 124 7.36 -1.45 -10.66
C SER A 124 7.85 -0.64 -9.46
N GLY A 125 7.05 0.34 -9.02
CA GLY A 125 7.42 1.29 -7.98
C GLY A 125 8.76 1.95 -8.25
N CYS A 126 9.59 2.08 -7.22
CA CYS A 126 10.96 2.56 -7.35
C CYS A 126 11.99 1.48 -7.76
N GLY A 127 11.56 0.25 -8.08
CA GLY A 127 12.41 -0.80 -8.65
C GLY A 127 13.12 -1.73 -7.67
N GLY A 128 12.68 -1.82 -6.42
CA GLY A 128 13.27 -2.75 -5.43
C GLY A 128 13.20 -4.23 -5.86
N LEU A 129 12.06 -4.67 -6.42
CA LEU A 129 11.92 -6.03 -6.95
C LEU A 129 12.84 -6.27 -8.15
N SER A 130 12.86 -5.30 -9.08
CA SER A 130 13.74 -5.31 -10.25
C SER A 130 15.22 -5.37 -9.88
N LEU A 131 15.62 -4.73 -8.79
CA LEU A 131 17.00 -4.75 -8.30
C LEU A 131 17.41 -6.15 -7.86
N GLY A 132 16.55 -6.85 -7.12
CA GLY A 132 16.77 -8.24 -6.73
C GLY A 132 16.91 -9.17 -7.95
N PHE A 133 16.03 -9.04 -8.94
CA PHE A 133 16.12 -9.80 -10.19
C PHE A 133 17.39 -9.45 -10.98
N SER A 134 17.77 -8.16 -11.02
CA SER A 134 19.01 -7.73 -11.65
C SER A 134 20.23 -8.39 -11.02
N TRP A 135 20.30 -8.44 -9.68
CA TRP A 135 21.35 -9.13 -8.94
C TRP A 135 21.32 -10.65 -9.15
N ALA A 136 20.13 -11.24 -9.36
CA ALA A 136 19.98 -12.64 -9.72
C ALA A 136 20.37 -12.97 -11.18
N GLY A 137 20.84 -11.99 -11.97
CA GLY A 137 21.31 -12.19 -13.34
C GLY A 137 20.24 -11.98 -14.43
N PHE A 138 19.14 -11.29 -14.10
CA PHE A 138 18.13 -10.90 -15.08
C PHE A 138 18.43 -9.52 -15.68
N ASP A 139 18.13 -9.38 -16.96
CA ASP A 139 18.20 -8.16 -17.75
C ASP A 139 16.80 -7.52 -17.76
N ILE A 140 16.64 -6.42 -17.02
CA ILE A 140 15.35 -5.73 -16.93
C ILE A 140 15.16 -4.89 -18.18
N LYS A 141 14.31 -5.36 -19.09
CA LYS A 141 14.11 -4.78 -20.42
C LYS A 141 13.06 -3.69 -20.48
N GLY A 142 12.11 -3.72 -19.57
CA GLY A 142 11.09 -2.68 -19.50
C GLY A 142 10.27 -2.73 -18.24
N PHE A 143 9.50 -1.67 -18.03
CA PHE A 143 8.72 -1.49 -16.82
C PHE A 143 7.41 -0.73 -17.07
N VAL A 144 6.43 -0.98 -16.21
CA VAL A 144 5.16 -0.25 -16.12
C VAL A 144 5.02 0.30 -14.70
N GLU A 145 4.76 1.61 -14.60
CA GLU A 145 4.53 2.29 -13.33
C GLU A 145 3.66 3.55 -13.54
N ILE A 146 2.61 3.67 -12.74
CA ILE A 146 1.58 4.71 -12.91
C ILE A 146 2.02 6.04 -12.30
N ASP A 147 2.83 6.02 -11.24
CA ASP A 147 3.29 7.22 -10.55
C ASP A 147 4.52 7.84 -11.24
N ASP A 148 4.41 9.11 -11.62
CA ASP A 148 5.44 9.84 -12.36
C ASP A 148 6.76 9.96 -11.58
N GLY A 149 6.70 10.25 -10.27
CA GLY A 149 7.89 10.39 -9.44
C GLY A 149 8.61 9.06 -9.25
N LEU A 150 7.87 7.96 -9.10
CA LEU A 150 8.46 6.62 -9.03
C LEU A 150 9.10 6.21 -10.37
N ARG A 151 8.53 6.63 -11.51
CA ARG A 151 9.14 6.39 -12.83
C ARG A 151 10.48 7.09 -13.00
N GLU A 152 10.61 8.33 -12.53
CA GLU A 152 11.88 9.07 -12.57
C GLU A 152 12.95 8.31 -11.77
N VAL A 153 12.65 7.97 -10.51
CA VAL A 153 13.54 7.19 -9.66
C VAL A 153 13.87 5.83 -10.28
N TYR A 154 12.89 5.15 -10.87
CA TYR A 154 13.12 3.86 -11.53
C TYR A 154 14.07 4.01 -12.72
N THR A 155 13.89 5.04 -13.55
CA THR A 155 14.72 5.31 -14.73
C THR A 155 16.17 5.59 -14.34
N ASP A 156 16.39 6.32 -13.25
CA ASP A 156 17.74 6.57 -12.72
C ASP A 156 18.44 5.27 -12.28
N ASN A 157 17.70 4.32 -11.70
CA ASN A 157 18.24 3.03 -11.26
C ASN A 157 18.39 2.00 -12.40
N PHE A 158 17.54 2.09 -13.43
CA PHE A 158 17.49 1.16 -14.57
C PHE A 158 17.46 1.91 -15.91
N PRO A 159 18.52 2.65 -16.28
CA PRO A 159 18.52 3.53 -17.45
C PRO A 159 18.38 2.79 -18.79
N THR A 160 18.60 1.46 -18.80
CA THR A 160 18.44 0.62 -19.98
C THR A 160 17.04 0.02 -20.11
N ALA A 161 16.21 0.07 -19.06
CA ALA A 161 14.86 -0.44 -19.09
C ALA A 161 13.92 0.55 -19.79
N SER A 162 13.13 0.07 -20.74
CA SER A 162 12.18 0.91 -21.46
C SER A 162 10.88 1.10 -20.68
N LEU A 163 10.36 2.33 -20.62
CA LEU A 163 8.99 2.56 -20.16
C LEU A 163 8.01 1.95 -21.18
N ILE A 164 7.25 0.95 -20.74
CA ILE A 164 6.27 0.22 -21.55
C ILE A 164 4.93 0.96 -21.58
N GLY A 165 4.55 1.52 -20.43
CA GLY A 165 3.30 2.24 -20.23
C GLY A 165 3.20 2.72 -18.78
N THR A 166 2.22 3.59 -18.52
CA THR A 166 1.97 4.12 -17.18
C THR A 166 0.84 3.37 -16.49
N ASP A 167 -0.30 3.27 -17.16
CA ASP A 167 -1.47 2.50 -16.72
C ASP A 167 -1.53 1.16 -17.46
N ILE A 168 -1.39 0.07 -16.71
CA ILE A 168 -1.39 -1.29 -17.28
C ILE A 168 -2.70 -1.62 -18.02
N THR A 169 -3.82 -1.02 -17.61
CA THR A 169 -5.14 -1.26 -18.23
C THR A 169 -5.28 -0.61 -19.61
N LYS A 170 -4.36 0.30 -19.96
CA LYS A 170 -4.36 1.08 -21.20
C LYS A 170 -3.29 0.63 -22.18
N ILE A 171 -2.54 -0.42 -21.85
CA ILE A 171 -1.49 -0.94 -22.74
C ILE A 171 -2.15 -1.68 -23.91
N SER A 172 -1.96 -1.18 -25.12
CA SER A 172 -2.50 -1.78 -26.33
C SER A 172 -1.66 -2.96 -26.83
N GLN A 173 -2.27 -3.79 -27.69
CA GLN A 173 -1.56 -4.89 -28.33
C GLN A 173 -0.40 -4.40 -29.20
N GLU A 174 -0.54 -3.26 -29.87
CA GLU A 174 0.51 -2.63 -30.67
C GLU A 174 1.70 -2.21 -29.81
N GLN A 175 1.45 -1.68 -28.60
CA GLN A 175 2.52 -1.35 -27.66
C GLN A 175 3.28 -2.60 -27.24
N ILE A 176 2.57 -3.68 -26.89
CA ILE A 176 3.19 -4.98 -26.55
C ILE A 176 4.05 -5.51 -27.71
N LEU A 177 3.52 -5.49 -28.93
CA LEU A 177 4.25 -5.93 -30.13
C LEU A 177 5.48 -5.06 -30.39
N THR A 178 5.39 -3.76 -30.16
CA THR A 178 6.51 -2.82 -30.31
C THR A 178 7.62 -3.13 -29.31
N ILE A 179 7.26 -3.40 -28.05
CA ILE A 179 8.23 -3.78 -27.02
C ILE A 179 8.87 -5.12 -27.36
N LYS A 180 8.06 -6.12 -27.75
CA LYS A 180 8.59 -7.43 -28.15
C LYS A 180 9.60 -7.30 -29.30
N LYS A 181 9.33 -6.44 -30.29
CA LYS A 181 10.30 -6.13 -31.36
C LYS A 181 11.57 -5.45 -30.84
N LYS A 182 11.45 -4.55 -29.86
CA LYS A 182 12.56 -3.79 -29.28
C LYS A 182 13.47 -4.65 -28.39
N VAL A 183 12.89 -5.48 -27.53
CA VAL A 183 13.61 -6.19 -26.46
C VAL A 183 13.81 -7.68 -26.73
N GLY A 184 13.10 -8.21 -27.73
CA GLY A 184 13.07 -9.64 -28.07
C GLY A 184 12.13 -10.42 -27.16
N ASP A 185 12.28 -11.74 -27.16
CA ASP A 185 11.54 -12.62 -26.26
C ASP A 185 11.94 -12.36 -24.79
N LEU A 186 10.97 -12.56 -23.91
CA LEU A 186 11.08 -12.37 -22.47
C LEU A 186 10.96 -13.72 -21.78
N ASP A 187 11.77 -13.94 -20.76
CA ASP A 187 11.73 -15.17 -19.95
C ASP A 187 10.75 -15.05 -18.79
N VAL A 188 10.65 -13.86 -18.18
CA VAL A 188 9.89 -13.64 -16.94
C VAL A 188 9.16 -12.30 -16.93
N ILE A 189 7.96 -12.29 -16.36
CA ILE A 189 7.24 -11.08 -15.96
C ILE A 189 7.25 -11.02 -14.44
N ILE A 190 7.71 -9.92 -13.87
CA ILE A 190 7.73 -9.67 -12.42
C ILE A 190 6.78 -8.53 -12.09
N GLY A 191 6.18 -8.52 -10.91
CA GLY A 191 5.37 -7.39 -10.47
C GLY A 191 4.65 -7.61 -9.16
N GLY A 192 4.25 -6.52 -8.52
CA GLY A 192 3.53 -6.52 -7.25
C GLY A 192 2.22 -5.74 -7.37
N PRO A 193 1.12 -6.35 -7.88
CA PRO A 193 -0.14 -5.65 -8.03
C PRO A 193 -0.69 -5.17 -6.66
N PRO A 194 -1.40 -4.04 -6.62
CA PRO A 194 -1.93 -3.48 -5.38
C PRO A 194 -2.98 -4.39 -4.72
N CYS A 195 -2.72 -4.84 -3.49
CA CYS A 195 -3.60 -5.74 -2.74
C CYS A 195 -4.62 -5.00 -1.82
N GLN A 196 -5.04 -3.78 -2.19
CA GLN A 196 -5.78 -2.88 -1.28
C GLN A 196 -7.18 -3.39 -0.88
N GLY A 197 -7.87 -4.13 -1.75
CA GLY A 197 -9.18 -4.70 -1.44
C GLY A 197 -9.15 -5.91 -0.51
N PHE A 198 -8.00 -6.60 -0.40
CA PHE A 198 -7.86 -7.81 0.41
C PHE A 198 -7.13 -7.59 1.75
N SER A 199 -6.34 -6.51 1.85
CA SER A 199 -5.52 -6.23 3.04
C SER A 199 -6.35 -6.05 4.33
N LEU A 200 -5.95 -6.76 5.40
CA LEU A 200 -6.51 -6.62 6.75
C LEU A 200 -6.41 -5.19 7.30
N SER A 201 -5.38 -4.46 6.89
CA SER A 201 -5.09 -3.09 7.33
C SER A 201 -5.77 -2.02 6.46
N GLY A 202 -6.39 -2.41 5.34
CA GLY A 202 -7.10 -1.53 4.41
C GLY A 202 -8.61 -1.45 4.66
N LYS A 203 -9.34 -0.80 3.75
CA LYS A 203 -10.82 -0.68 3.84
C LYS A 203 -11.56 -2.00 3.56
N ARG A 204 -10.84 -3.05 3.11
CA ARG A 204 -11.40 -4.36 2.72
C ARG A 204 -12.60 -4.20 1.78
N ASP A 205 -12.41 -3.36 0.77
CA ASP A 205 -13.42 -3.15 -0.25
C ASP A 205 -13.28 -4.24 -1.31
N VAL A 206 -14.23 -5.17 -1.31
CA VAL A 206 -14.27 -6.28 -2.26
C VAL A 206 -14.50 -5.76 -3.69
N ASN A 207 -15.12 -4.58 -3.83
CA ASN A 207 -15.40 -3.95 -5.10
C ASN A 207 -14.30 -2.98 -5.55
N ASP A 208 -13.15 -2.96 -4.88
CA ASP A 208 -12.03 -2.11 -5.28
C ASP A 208 -11.59 -2.47 -6.71
N PRO A 209 -11.60 -1.52 -7.67
CA PRO A 209 -11.26 -1.79 -9.07
C PRO A 209 -9.83 -2.29 -9.25
N ARG A 210 -8.97 -2.10 -8.23
CA ARG A 210 -7.60 -2.60 -8.24
C ARG A 210 -7.49 -4.10 -7.99
N ASN A 211 -8.57 -4.75 -7.54
CA ASN A 211 -8.62 -6.20 -7.35
C ASN A 211 -8.60 -6.98 -8.67
N SER A 212 -8.85 -6.33 -9.81
CA SER A 212 -8.86 -6.94 -11.14
C SER A 212 -7.63 -6.60 -12.00
N LEU A 213 -6.60 -5.99 -11.40
CA LEU A 213 -5.36 -5.59 -12.07
C LEU A 213 -4.33 -6.73 -12.16
#